data_AF-X0S507-F1
#
_entry.id   AF-X0S507-F1
#
_cell.length_a   1.000
_cell.length_b   1.000
_cell.length_c   1.000
_cell.angle_alpha   90.00
_cell.angle_beta   90.00
_cell.angle_gamma   90.00
#
_symmetry.space_group_name_H-M   'P 1'
#
loop_
_entity.id
_entity.type
_entity.pdbx_description
1 polymer ?
#
loop_
_entity_poly.entity_id
_entity_poly.type
_entity_poly.pdbx_seq_one_letter_code
_entity_poly.pdbx_strand_id
1 'polypeptide(L)'
;AQSLGWQKVTRKQAEKRRGFSDESSIRGRAKGASLFFDELLYKQVKKFNPKYKKSKQELIKGLSLLSPNIFGNQEFLQFLKGEKTFFLDAQNRELNLKLIDFENIENNVFEITEEYYFFNGKFANREDVVFLINGVPVLVIECKNVTKEEALSIGIGQLRRYHKETPEMFVPQQVFSVTEGLGFSYGATWNLVKRNIFNWRGDEIGKLENKIKTFFNKK
;
A
#
# COMPACT_ATOMS: atom_id res chain seq x y z
N ALA A 1 -10.27 -11.80 -3.63
CA ALA A 1 -10.10 -11.46 -2.20
C ALA A 1 -10.30 -12.68 -1.31
N GLN A 2 -11.54 -13.17 -1.13
CA GLN A 2 -11.85 -14.32 -0.25
C GLN A 2 -11.06 -15.60 -0.58
N SER A 3 -10.94 -15.95 -1.86
CA SER A 3 -10.17 -17.12 -2.31
C SER A 3 -8.66 -17.03 -2.06
N LEU A 4 -8.14 -15.83 -1.76
CA LEU A 4 -6.71 -15.57 -1.50
C LEU A 4 -6.41 -15.43 0.00
N GLY A 5 -7.42 -15.55 0.85
CA GLY A 5 -7.32 -15.24 2.28
C GLY A 5 -7.15 -13.75 2.57
N TRP A 6 -7.34 -12.87 1.58
CA TRP A 6 -7.35 -11.42 1.78
C TRP A 6 -8.76 -10.97 2.16
N GLN A 7 -8.87 -10.21 3.24
CA GLN A 7 -10.14 -9.64 3.66
C GLN A 7 -10.48 -8.41 2.80
N LYS A 8 -11.65 -8.43 2.15
CA LYS A 8 -12.15 -7.24 1.44
C LYS A 8 -12.61 -6.20 2.46
N VAL A 9 -12.10 -4.98 2.32
CA VAL A 9 -12.55 -3.78 3.03
C VAL A 9 -13.27 -2.91 2.00
N THR A 10 -14.53 -2.56 2.28
CA THR A 10 -15.27 -1.70 1.34
C THR A 10 -14.68 -0.30 1.33
N ARG A 11 -14.83 0.43 0.22
CA ARG A 11 -14.43 1.84 0.13
C ARG A 11 -14.89 2.66 1.34
N LYS A 12 -16.17 2.53 1.74
CA LYS A 12 -16.73 3.25 2.90
C LYS A 12 -16.03 2.89 4.21
N GLN A 13 -15.68 1.62 4.41
CA GLN A 13 -14.92 1.19 5.59
C GLN A 13 -13.49 1.73 5.56
N ALA A 14 -12.82 1.70 4.40
CA ALA A 14 -11.48 2.25 4.23
C ALA A 14 -11.44 3.76 4.49
N GLU A 15 -12.36 4.52 3.90
CA GLU A 15 -12.52 5.97 4.14
C GLU A 15 -12.71 6.26 5.64
N LYS A 16 -13.59 5.52 6.33
CA LYS A 16 -13.81 5.67 7.78
C LYS A 16 -12.55 5.37 8.59
N ARG A 17 -11.83 4.28 8.29
CA ARG A 17 -10.60 3.89 9.01
C ARG A 17 -9.44 4.86 8.81
N ARG A 18 -9.47 5.62 7.71
CA ARG A 18 -8.47 6.65 7.36
C ARG A 18 -8.84 8.05 7.86
N GLY A 19 -9.97 8.18 8.57
CA GLY A 19 -10.38 9.44 9.18
C GLY A 19 -11.05 10.41 8.20
N PHE A 20 -11.74 9.91 7.16
CA PHE A 20 -12.52 10.79 6.30
C PHE A 20 -13.63 11.48 7.10
N SER A 21 -13.81 12.78 6.89
CA SER A 21 -14.88 13.56 7.52
C SER A 21 -16.22 13.42 6.79
N ASP A 22 -17.27 14.02 7.35
CA ASP A 22 -18.63 14.07 6.80
C ASP A 22 -18.87 15.28 5.88
N GLU A 23 -17.80 15.94 5.39
CA GLU A 23 -17.94 17.04 4.44
C GLU A 23 -18.61 16.64 3.12
N SER A 24 -19.13 17.61 2.37
CA SER A 24 -19.86 17.34 1.12
C SER A 24 -18.92 16.97 -0.04
N SER A 25 -17.77 17.65 -0.16
CA SER A 25 -16.83 17.40 -1.25
C SER A 25 -15.87 16.27 -0.91
N ILE A 26 -15.52 15.42 -1.88
CA ILE A 26 -14.57 14.32 -1.66
C ILE A 26 -13.18 14.82 -1.20
N ARG A 27 -12.76 16.02 -1.63
CA ARG A 27 -11.52 16.66 -1.17
C ARG A 27 -11.63 17.11 0.30
N GLY A 28 -12.75 17.70 0.69
CA GLY A 28 -13.02 18.08 2.09
C GLY A 28 -13.04 16.84 3.00
N ARG A 29 -13.72 15.78 2.58
CA ARG A 29 -13.78 14.50 3.29
C ARG A 29 -12.39 13.88 3.49
N ALA A 30 -11.55 13.92 2.46
CA ALA A 30 -10.21 13.32 2.51
C ALA A 30 -9.14 14.24 3.12
N LYS A 31 -9.50 15.46 3.52
CA LYS A 31 -8.53 16.42 4.06
C LYS A 31 -7.97 15.91 5.38
N GLY A 32 -6.65 15.67 5.42
CA GLY A 32 -5.99 15.09 6.59
C GLY A 32 -6.21 13.59 6.76
N ALA A 33 -6.81 12.91 5.77
CA ALA A 33 -6.97 11.46 5.82
C ALA A 33 -5.60 10.77 5.84
N SER A 34 -5.47 9.76 6.70
CA SER A 34 -4.25 8.96 6.81
C SER A 34 -3.98 8.16 5.52
N LEU A 35 -2.72 7.82 5.27
CA LEU A 35 -2.33 6.83 4.26
C LEU A 35 -2.51 5.39 4.75
N PHE A 36 -2.70 5.19 6.06
CA PHE A 36 -2.74 3.89 6.70
C PHE A 36 -4.10 3.60 7.33
N PHE A 37 -4.33 2.34 7.68
CA PHE A 37 -5.34 1.99 8.69
C PHE A 37 -4.72 2.08 10.08
N ASP A 38 -4.68 3.29 10.63
CA ASP A 38 -3.90 3.65 11.83
C ASP A 38 -4.12 2.72 13.02
N GLU A 39 -5.37 2.37 13.32
CA GLU A 39 -5.70 1.49 14.45
C GLU A 39 -5.17 0.07 14.24
N LEU A 40 -5.30 -0.47 13.02
CA LEU A 40 -4.84 -1.81 12.71
C LEU A 40 -3.31 -1.86 12.75
N LEU A 41 -2.64 -0.87 12.14
CA LEU A 41 -1.20 -0.75 12.15
C LEU A 41 -0.65 -0.67 13.57
N TYR A 42 -1.22 0.22 14.39
CA TYR A 42 -0.79 0.36 15.77
C TYR A 42 -1.01 -0.92 16.59
N LYS A 43 -2.17 -1.56 16.44
CA LYS A 43 -2.47 -2.84 17.10
C LYS A 43 -1.44 -3.92 16.75
N GLN A 44 -1.09 -4.06 15.47
CA GLN A 44 -0.12 -5.05 15.01
C GLN A 44 1.30 -4.71 15.48
N VAL A 45 1.71 -3.44 15.44
CA VAL A 45 3.00 -3.00 16.01
C VAL A 45 3.08 -3.32 17.50
N LYS A 46 2.02 -3.07 18.28
CA LYS A 46 1.98 -3.42 19.70
C LYS A 46 2.05 -4.93 19.94
N LYS A 47 1.40 -5.74 19.09
CA LYS A 47 1.45 -7.21 19.13
C LYS A 47 2.87 -7.72 18.88
N PHE A 48 3.54 -7.23 17.83
CA PHE A 48 4.86 -7.71 17.44
C PHE A 48 5.99 -7.13 18.30
N ASN A 49 5.77 -5.96 18.89
CA ASN A 49 6.77 -5.24 19.68
C ASN A 49 6.21 -4.91 21.07
N PRO A 50 6.13 -5.89 22.01
CA PRO A 50 5.54 -5.66 23.33
C PRO A 50 6.19 -4.51 24.13
N LYS A 51 7.47 -4.22 23.85
CA LYS A 51 8.25 -3.15 24.47
C LYS A 51 8.07 -1.77 23.80
N TYR A 52 7.35 -1.68 22.68
CA TYR A 52 7.07 -0.41 22.01
C TYR A 52 6.10 0.43 22.86
N LYS A 53 6.54 1.60 23.32
CA LYS A 53 5.76 2.47 24.23
C LYS A 53 5.21 3.75 23.58
N LYS A 54 5.68 4.12 22.39
CA LYS A 54 5.19 5.32 21.69
C LYS A 54 3.69 5.20 21.38
N SER A 55 3.03 6.35 21.32
CA SER A 55 1.62 6.46 20.96
C SER A 55 1.38 6.12 19.48
N LYS A 56 0.12 5.88 19.13
CA LYS A 56 -0.30 5.72 17.73
C LYS A 56 0.07 6.94 16.89
N GLN A 57 -0.16 8.14 17.42
CA GLN A 57 0.12 9.39 16.73
C GLN A 57 1.61 9.54 16.43
N GLU A 58 2.49 9.16 17.37
CA GLU A 58 3.94 9.18 17.14
C GLU A 58 4.37 8.15 16.08
N LEU A 59 3.81 6.93 16.11
CA LEU A 59 4.08 5.92 15.08
C LEU A 59 3.67 6.43 13.70
N ILE A 60 2.43 6.87 13.56
CA ILE A 60 1.87 7.32 12.28
C ILE A 60 2.59 8.57 11.78
N LYS A 61 2.90 9.53 12.65
CA LYS A 61 3.68 10.72 12.28
C LYS A 61 5.08 10.33 11.80
N GLY A 62 5.76 9.39 12.46
CA GLY A 62 7.09 8.92 12.05
C GLY A 62 7.09 8.30 10.65
N LEU A 63 6.05 7.52 10.32
CA LEU A 63 5.90 6.89 9.00
C LEU A 63 5.42 7.89 7.92
N SER A 64 4.52 8.81 8.26
CA SER A 64 3.96 9.79 7.32
C SER A 64 4.90 10.95 6.98
N LEU A 65 5.92 11.21 7.81
CA LEU A 65 6.90 12.28 7.57
C LEU A 65 8.11 11.85 6.74
N LEU A 66 8.16 10.59 6.31
CA LEU A 66 9.20 10.17 5.36
C LEU A 66 9.10 10.99 4.07
N SER A 67 10.25 11.25 3.46
CA SER A 67 10.32 12.09 2.27
C SER A 67 9.50 11.46 1.12
N PRO A 68 8.63 12.21 0.43
CA PRO A 68 7.81 11.68 -0.66
C PRO A 68 8.64 11.57 -1.96
N ASN A 69 9.67 10.74 -1.91
CA ASN A 69 10.62 10.45 -2.98
C ASN A 69 11.12 8.99 -2.86
N ILE A 70 11.97 8.57 -3.79
CA ILE A 70 12.54 7.21 -3.79
C ILE A 70 13.33 6.87 -2.51
N PHE A 71 13.94 7.86 -1.85
CA PHE A 71 14.68 7.63 -0.61
C PHE A 71 13.75 7.37 0.57
N GLY A 72 12.63 8.08 0.66
CA GLY A 72 11.61 7.77 1.68
C GLY A 72 10.92 6.44 1.41
N ASN A 73 10.73 6.05 0.15
CA ASN A 73 10.27 4.70 -0.20
C ASN A 73 11.26 3.61 0.21
N GLN A 74 12.55 3.80 -0.07
CA GLN A 74 13.61 2.91 0.39
C GLN A 74 13.66 2.83 1.92
N GLU A 75 13.52 3.96 2.60
CA GLU A 75 13.47 4.01 4.06
C GLU A 75 12.23 3.26 4.60
N PHE A 76 11.07 3.42 3.95
CA PHE A 76 9.86 2.68 4.30
C PHE A 76 10.06 1.17 4.08
N LEU A 77 10.77 0.75 3.03
CA LEU A 77 11.13 -0.66 2.84
C LEU A 77 11.97 -1.21 4.01
N GLN A 78 12.90 -0.42 4.56
CA GLN A 78 13.66 -0.79 5.76
C GLN A 78 12.76 -0.97 6.98
N PHE A 79 11.72 -0.12 7.14
CA PHE A 79 10.69 -0.33 8.16
C PHE A 79 9.91 -1.63 7.95
N LEU A 80 9.49 -1.93 6.71
CA LEU A 80 8.77 -3.16 6.39
C LEU A 80 9.61 -4.40 6.74
N LYS A 81 10.91 -4.38 6.41
CA LYS A 81 11.88 -5.45 6.71
C LYS A 81 12.26 -5.57 8.19
N GLY A 82 11.82 -4.64 9.05
CA GLY A 82 12.17 -4.62 10.47
C GLY A 82 13.62 -4.20 10.75
N GLU A 83 14.25 -3.45 9.84
CA GLU A 83 15.63 -2.95 9.97
C GLU A 83 15.70 -1.63 10.76
N LYS A 84 14.59 -0.90 10.85
CA LYS A 84 14.50 0.33 11.65
C LYS A 84 14.22 -0.01 13.11
N THR A 85 14.63 0.88 14.01
CA THR A 85 14.59 0.63 15.44
C THR A 85 13.73 1.65 16.21
N PHE A 86 13.45 1.32 17.46
CA PHE A 86 12.96 2.27 18.46
C PHE A 86 13.78 2.14 19.75
N PHE A 87 14.04 3.29 20.37
CA PHE A 87 14.76 3.35 21.63
C PHE A 87 13.90 2.83 22.79
N LEU A 88 14.52 2.03 23.67
CA LEU A 88 13.93 1.54 24.90
C LEU A 88 14.69 2.10 26.12
N ASP A 89 14.13 3.13 26.74
CA ASP A 89 14.71 3.84 27.90
C ASP A 89 15.15 2.89 29.01
N ALA A 90 14.29 1.94 29.39
CA ALA A 90 14.52 1.01 30.49
C ALA A 90 15.78 0.12 30.32
N GLN A 91 16.30 -0.01 29.11
CA GLN A 91 17.50 -0.82 28.81
C GLN A 91 18.58 -0.01 28.10
N ASN A 92 18.39 1.30 27.91
CA ASN A 92 19.28 2.21 27.19
C ASN A 92 19.79 1.63 25.86
N ARG A 93 18.88 1.06 25.05
CA ARG A 93 19.25 0.43 23.76
C ARG A 93 18.16 0.54 22.72
N GLU A 94 18.57 0.40 21.46
CA GLU A 94 17.69 0.28 20.30
C GLU A 94 17.17 -1.15 20.13
N LEU A 95 15.90 -1.29 19.77
CA LEU A 95 15.27 -2.55 19.39
C LEU A 95 14.66 -2.44 17.99
N ASN A 96 14.74 -3.51 17.20
CA ASN A 96 14.09 -3.55 15.89
C ASN A 96 12.58 -3.35 16.01
N LEU A 97 12.03 -2.54 15.10
CA LEU A 97 10.60 -2.29 14.97
C LEU A 97 10.01 -3.21 13.91
N LYS A 98 9.32 -4.26 14.33
CA LYS A 98 8.66 -5.21 13.42
C LYS A 98 7.30 -4.68 12.98
N LEU A 99 7.13 -4.38 11.68
CA LEU A 99 5.82 -4.01 11.09
C LEU A 99 5.11 -5.20 10.44
N ILE A 100 5.88 -6.14 9.89
CA ILE A 100 5.38 -7.37 9.24
C ILE A 100 6.08 -8.58 9.88
N ASP A 101 5.30 -9.62 10.14
CA ASP A 101 5.81 -10.91 10.57
C ASP A 101 6.09 -11.83 9.38
N PHE A 102 7.30 -11.76 8.82
CA PHE A 102 7.72 -12.63 7.72
C PHE A 102 8.02 -14.07 8.15
N GLU A 103 8.27 -14.31 9.44
CA GLU A 103 8.55 -15.66 9.97
C GLU A 103 7.25 -16.46 10.11
N ASN A 104 6.17 -15.80 10.52
CA ASN A 104 4.85 -16.41 10.66
C ASN A 104 3.81 -15.57 9.93
N ILE A 105 3.64 -15.81 8.63
CA ILE A 105 2.78 -15.02 7.73
C ILE A 105 1.34 -14.89 8.24
N GLU A 106 0.80 -15.93 8.88
CA GLU A 106 -0.56 -15.96 9.46
C GLU A 106 -0.76 -14.96 10.62
N ASN A 107 0.32 -14.42 11.20
CA ASN A 107 0.23 -13.39 12.23
C ASN A 107 -0.16 -12.01 11.67
N ASN A 108 -0.06 -11.82 10.36
CA ASN A 108 -0.38 -10.58 9.66
C ASN A 108 -1.84 -10.53 9.22
N VAL A 109 -2.37 -9.31 9.13
CA VAL A 109 -3.70 -9.03 8.58
C VAL A 109 -3.52 -8.56 7.14
N PHE A 110 -4.17 -9.26 6.20
CA PHE A 110 -4.11 -8.99 4.77
C PHE A 110 -5.45 -8.44 4.29
N GLU A 111 -5.47 -7.19 3.86
CA GLU A 111 -6.69 -6.48 3.46
C GLU A 111 -6.57 -5.91 2.05
N ILE A 112 -7.68 -5.93 1.31
CA ILE A 112 -7.79 -5.33 -0.03
C ILE A 112 -8.93 -4.34 -0.04
N THR A 113 -8.70 -3.17 -0.61
CA THR A 113 -9.72 -2.13 -0.79
C THR A 113 -9.71 -1.63 -2.23
N GLU A 114 -10.86 -1.15 -2.66
CA GLU A 114 -11.05 -0.51 -3.96
C GLU A 114 -11.20 1.00 -3.77
N GLU A 115 -10.96 1.78 -4.83
CA GLU A 115 -11.21 3.23 -4.90
C GLU A 115 -10.44 4.01 -3.80
N TYR A 116 -9.14 3.74 -3.66
CA TYR A 116 -8.30 4.30 -2.61
C TYR A 116 -7.94 5.76 -2.89
N TYR A 117 -8.78 6.67 -2.39
CA TYR A 117 -8.64 8.10 -2.63
C TYR A 117 -7.66 8.76 -1.65
N PHE A 118 -6.85 9.69 -2.12
CA PHE A 118 -5.97 10.51 -1.31
C PHE A 118 -5.92 11.96 -1.82
N PHE A 119 -5.80 12.92 -0.90
CA PHE A 119 -5.72 14.34 -1.19
C PHE A 119 -4.65 14.98 -0.30
N ASN A 120 -3.60 15.53 -0.90
CA ASN A 120 -2.48 16.15 -0.17
C ASN A 120 -2.65 17.67 0.04
N GLY A 121 -3.86 18.19 -0.11
CA GLY A 121 -4.13 19.63 -0.03
C GLY A 121 -3.99 20.37 -1.37
N LYS A 122 -3.31 19.80 -2.36
CA LYS A 122 -3.16 20.38 -3.71
C LYS A 122 -3.73 19.48 -4.80
N PHE A 123 -3.25 18.25 -4.86
CA PHE A 123 -3.68 17.24 -5.82
C PHE A 123 -4.42 16.10 -5.13
N ALA A 124 -5.30 15.45 -5.89
CA ALA A 124 -6.01 14.28 -5.42
C ALA A 124 -5.99 13.19 -6.47
N ASN A 125 -5.70 11.97 -6.05
CA ASN A 125 -5.68 10.79 -6.89
C ASN A 125 -6.44 9.65 -6.24
N ARG A 126 -6.86 8.71 -7.08
CA ARG A 126 -7.62 7.54 -6.66
C ARG A 126 -7.07 6.32 -7.35
N GLU A 127 -6.55 5.41 -6.55
CA GLU A 127 -6.09 4.12 -7.05
C GLU A 127 -7.25 3.13 -7.10
N ASP A 128 -7.30 2.32 -8.16
CA ASP A 128 -8.43 1.42 -8.39
C ASP A 128 -8.48 0.33 -7.30
N VAL A 129 -7.34 -0.31 -7.00
CA VAL A 129 -7.24 -1.36 -5.97
C VAL A 129 -5.94 -1.23 -5.19
N VAL A 130 -6.01 -1.34 -3.86
CA VAL A 130 -4.87 -1.29 -2.95
C VAL A 130 -4.86 -2.48 -2.01
N PHE A 131 -3.69 -3.08 -1.87
CA PHE A 131 -3.41 -4.19 -0.97
C PHE A 131 -2.67 -3.66 0.26
N LEU A 132 -3.19 -4.00 1.44
CA LEU A 132 -2.65 -3.60 2.72
C LEU A 132 -2.21 -4.80 3.56
N ILE A 133 -1.04 -4.69 4.19
CA ILE A 133 -0.57 -5.64 5.20
C ILE A 133 -0.48 -4.90 6.53
N ASN A 134 -1.18 -5.40 7.55
CA ASN A 134 -1.27 -4.78 8.87
C ASN A 134 -1.68 -3.29 8.80
N GLY A 135 -2.51 -2.91 7.82
CA GLY A 135 -2.94 -1.52 7.61
C GLY A 135 -1.98 -0.63 6.83
N VAL A 136 -0.84 -1.14 6.37
CA VAL A 136 0.10 -0.44 5.48
C VAL A 136 -0.23 -0.74 4.01
N PRO A 137 -0.49 0.26 3.14
CA PRO A 137 -0.65 0.01 1.70
C PRO A 137 0.70 -0.34 1.08
N VAL A 138 0.85 -1.58 0.63
CA VAL A 138 2.12 -2.10 0.09
C VAL A 138 2.10 -2.26 -1.42
N LEU A 139 0.92 -2.37 -2.03
CA LEU A 139 0.77 -2.56 -3.46
C LEU A 139 -0.49 -1.89 -4.01
N VAL A 140 -0.36 -1.32 -5.20
CA VAL A 140 -1.45 -0.75 -5.99
C VAL A 140 -1.66 -1.52 -7.28
N ILE A 141 -2.92 -1.66 -7.72
CA ILE A 141 -3.29 -2.11 -9.06
C ILE A 141 -4.10 -1.02 -9.74
N GLU A 142 -3.69 -0.68 -10.96
CA GLU A 142 -4.44 0.15 -11.89
C GLU A 142 -5.13 -0.72 -12.94
N CYS A 143 -6.45 -0.66 -12.99
CA CYS A 143 -7.28 -1.41 -13.92
C CYS A 143 -7.60 -0.56 -15.14
N LYS A 144 -7.50 -1.14 -16.34
CA LYS A 144 -7.84 -0.50 -17.61
C LYS A 144 -8.80 -1.39 -18.40
N ASN A 145 -9.58 -0.78 -19.28
CA ASN A 145 -10.52 -1.52 -20.13
C ASN A 145 -9.77 -2.33 -21.18
N VAL A 146 -10.16 -3.60 -21.34
CA VAL A 146 -9.61 -4.57 -22.32
C VAL A 146 -9.63 -4.02 -23.75
N THR A 147 -10.61 -3.17 -24.08
CA THR A 147 -10.85 -2.66 -25.43
C THR A 147 -9.98 -1.46 -25.81
N LYS A 148 -9.17 -0.92 -24.88
CA LYS A 148 -8.28 0.19 -25.19
C LYS A 148 -6.95 -0.33 -25.74
N GLU A 149 -6.61 0.09 -26.96
CA GLU A 149 -5.24 0.01 -27.43
C GLU A 149 -4.31 0.70 -26.42
N GLU A 150 -3.11 0.15 -26.23
CA GLU A 150 -2.09 0.68 -25.32
C GLU A 150 -2.51 0.79 -23.83
N ALA A 151 -3.45 -0.04 -23.36
CA ALA A 151 -3.93 -0.03 -21.98
C ALA A 151 -2.80 -0.01 -20.92
N LEU A 152 -1.72 -0.78 -21.14
CA LEU A 152 -0.52 -0.73 -20.30
C LEU A 152 0.14 0.66 -20.28
N SER A 153 0.33 1.28 -21.44
CA SER A 153 0.92 2.64 -21.56
C SER A 153 0.09 3.67 -20.80
N ILE A 154 -1.24 3.58 -20.92
CA ILE A 154 -2.19 4.44 -20.20
C ILE A 154 -2.07 4.25 -18.69
N GLY A 155 -2.03 3.00 -18.21
CA GLY A 155 -1.87 2.71 -16.78
C GLY A 155 -0.53 3.22 -16.22
N ILE A 156 0.57 3.00 -16.95
CA ILE A 156 1.88 3.54 -16.56
C ILE A 156 1.91 5.07 -16.59
N GLY A 157 1.24 5.69 -17.58
CA GLY A 157 1.07 7.15 -17.64
C GLY A 157 0.32 7.70 -16.42
N GLN A 158 -0.73 6.99 -15.97
CA GLN A 158 -1.49 7.33 -14.78
C GLN A 158 -0.65 7.21 -13.51
N LEU A 159 0.09 6.10 -13.33
CA LEU A 159 1.02 5.95 -12.21
C LEU A 159 2.11 7.02 -12.20
N ARG A 160 2.64 7.40 -13.38
CA ARG A 160 3.62 8.49 -13.50
C ARG A 160 3.03 9.84 -13.08
N ARG A 161 1.78 10.11 -13.43
CA ARG A 161 1.06 11.31 -12.96
C ARG A 161 0.90 11.27 -11.44
N TYR A 162 0.52 10.13 -10.87
CA TYR A 162 0.33 10.01 -9.42
C TYR A 162 1.64 10.21 -8.65
N HIS A 163 2.77 9.68 -9.15
CA HIS A 163 4.09 9.95 -8.56
C HIS A 163 4.46 11.44 -8.56
N LYS A 164 3.95 12.23 -9.52
CA LYS A 164 4.19 13.68 -9.58
C LYS A 164 3.25 14.47 -8.68
N GLU A 165 2.00 14.05 -8.60
CA GLU A 165 0.92 14.81 -7.96
C GLU A 165 0.72 14.45 -6.48
N THR A 166 0.75 13.15 -6.16
CA THR A 166 0.56 12.59 -4.82
C THR A 166 1.64 11.53 -4.52
N PRO A 167 2.94 11.90 -4.58
CA PRO A 167 4.05 10.98 -4.31
C PRO A 167 3.99 10.28 -2.94
N GLU A 168 3.28 10.87 -1.97
CA GLU A 168 3.13 10.35 -0.61
C GLU A 168 2.50 8.94 -0.61
N MET A 169 1.61 8.64 -1.57
CA MET A 169 1.00 7.31 -1.70
C MET A 169 2.04 6.22 -2.01
N PHE A 170 3.09 6.57 -2.76
CA PHE A 170 4.14 5.65 -3.18
C PHE A 170 5.30 5.55 -2.19
N VAL A 171 5.25 6.24 -1.05
CA VAL A 171 6.22 6.02 0.03
C VAL A 171 6.04 4.62 0.62
N PRO A 172 4.86 4.23 1.13
CA PRO A 172 4.66 2.89 1.68
C PRO A 172 4.50 1.79 0.63
N GLN A 173 3.97 2.10 -0.56
CA GLN A 173 3.77 1.12 -1.61
C GLN A 173 5.11 0.73 -2.23
N GLN A 174 5.36 -0.57 -2.38
CA GLN A 174 6.62 -1.12 -2.90
C GLN A 174 6.48 -1.65 -4.34
N VAL A 175 5.26 -2.04 -4.71
CA VAL A 175 4.96 -2.69 -5.99
C VAL A 175 3.72 -2.03 -6.59
N PHE A 176 3.74 -1.81 -7.90
CA PHE A 176 2.54 -1.47 -8.66
C PHE A 176 2.22 -2.60 -9.64
N SER A 177 0.96 -2.66 -10.03
CA SER A 177 0.50 -3.46 -11.16
C SER A 177 -0.41 -2.66 -12.07
N VAL A 178 -0.40 -2.99 -13.35
CA VAL A 178 -1.36 -2.54 -14.35
C VAL A 178 -1.96 -3.77 -15.02
N THR A 179 -3.28 -3.80 -15.14
CA THR A 179 -4.00 -4.87 -15.82
C THR A 179 -5.11 -4.33 -16.69
N GLU A 180 -5.24 -4.90 -17.88
CA GLU A 180 -6.31 -4.62 -18.84
C GLU A 180 -7.29 -5.79 -18.98
N GLY A 181 -7.41 -6.69 -18.00
CA GLY A 181 -8.31 -7.84 -18.09
C GLY A 181 -7.69 -9.09 -18.71
N LEU A 182 -6.63 -8.95 -19.51
CA LEU A 182 -5.92 -10.06 -20.19
C LEU A 182 -4.48 -10.22 -19.70
N GLY A 183 -3.72 -9.12 -19.66
CA GLY A 183 -2.39 -9.03 -19.10
C GLY A 183 -2.38 -8.68 -17.61
N PHE A 184 -1.26 -8.99 -16.98
CA PHE A 184 -0.95 -8.56 -15.61
C PHE A 184 0.51 -8.14 -15.58
N SER A 185 0.74 -6.83 -15.70
CA SER A 185 2.08 -6.25 -15.64
C SER A 185 2.35 -5.73 -14.23
N TYR A 186 3.59 -5.82 -13.76
CA TYR A 186 3.99 -5.34 -12.45
C TYR A 186 5.42 -4.82 -12.46
N GLY A 187 5.75 -4.01 -11.45
CA GLY A 187 7.09 -3.48 -11.24
C GLY A 187 7.22 -2.86 -9.85
N ALA A 188 8.46 -2.54 -9.46
CA ALA A 188 8.69 -1.78 -8.24
C ALA A 188 8.22 -0.32 -8.43
N THR A 189 7.57 0.25 -7.43
CA THR A 189 7.29 1.69 -7.38
C THR A 189 8.57 2.50 -7.53
N TRP A 190 8.46 3.75 -7.99
CA TRP A 190 9.62 4.59 -8.35
C TRP A 190 10.49 4.09 -9.51
N ASN A 191 10.13 2.99 -10.16
CA ASN A 191 10.80 2.48 -11.37
C ASN A 191 9.78 2.16 -12.49
N LEU A 192 9.36 3.21 -13.21
CA LEU A 192 8.38 3.11 -14.29
C LEU A 192 9.02 2.96 -15.69
N VAL A 193 10.29 2.53 -15.76
CA VAL A 193 11.00 2.31 -17.03
C VAL A 193 10.50 1.00 -17.64
N LYS A 194 10.07 1.03 -18.91
CA LYS A 194 9.45 -0.12 -19.60
C LYS A 194 10.24 -1.44 -19.47
N ARG A 195 11.58 -1.40 -19.50
CA ARG A 195 12.43 -2.59 -19.35
C ARG A 195 12.39 -3.24 -17.97
N ASN A 196 11.94 -2.51 -16.95
CA ASN A 196 11.80 -2.95 -15.56
C ASN A 196 10.34 -3.25 -15.20
N ILE A 197 9.47 -3.34 -16.21
CA ILE A 197 8.08 -3.76 -16.07
C ILE A 197 7.98 -5.17 -16.59
N PHE A 198 7.55 -6.07 -15.73
CA PHE A 198 7.48 -7.50 -15.99
C PHE A 198 6.04 -7.93 -16.20
N ASN A 199 5.84 -9.01 -16.94
CA ASN A 199 4.53 -9.63 -17.11
C ASN A 199 4.47 -10.88 -16.26
N TRP A 200 3.51 -10.95 -15.34
CA TRP A 200 3.25 -12.17 -14.59
C TRP A 200 2.58 -13.19 -15.51
N ARG A 201 3.26 -14.33 -15.70
CA ARG A 201 2.73 -15.45 -16.47
C ARG A 201 2.04 -16.41 -15.49
N GLY A 202 0.76 -16.66 -15.70
CA GLY A 202 0.07 -17.75 -15.01
C GLY A 202 0.22 -19.04 -15.80
N ASP A 203 0.08 -20.18 -15.13
CA ASP A 203 0.16 -21.51 -15.74
C ASP A 203 -0.97 -21.78 -16.75
N GLU A 204 -2.08 -21.01 -16.66
CA GLU A 204 -3.20 -21.05 -17.59
C GLU A 204 -3.34 -19.75 -18.39
N ILE A 205 -3.35 -19.87 -19.72
CA ILE A 205 -3.57 -18.76 -20.65
C ILE A 205 -5.02 -18.26 -20.52
N GLY A 206 -5.21 -16.94 -20.38
CA GLY A 206 -6.53 -16.30 -20.50
C GLY A 206 -7.36 -16.16 -19.21
N LYS A 207 -6.88 -16.59 -18.03
CA LYS A 207 -7.58 -16.37 -16.76
C LYS A 207 -6.89 -15.31 -15.90
N LEU A 208 -7.31 -14.04 -16.01
CA LEU A 208 -6.83 -12.95 -15.14
C LEU A 208 -7.02 -13.29 -13.66
N GLU A 209 -8.14 -13.91 -13.30
CA GLU A 209 -8.38 -14.33 -11.92
C GLU A 209 -7.30 -15.29 -11.42
N ASN A 210 -6.81 -16.22 -12.25
CA ASN A 210 -5.73 -17.12 -11.88
C ASN A 210 -4.40 -16.37 -11.72
N LYS A 211 -4.07 -15.45 -12.63
CA LYS A 211 -2.86 -14.61 -12.53
C LYS A 211 -2.85 -13.75 -11.26
N ILE A 212 -3.99 -13.14 -10.92
CA ILE A 212 -4.17 -12.41 -9.66
C ILE A 212 -4.00 -13.38 -8.50
N LYS A 213 -4.61 -14.58 -8.55
CA LYS A 213 -4.51 -15.54 -7.47
C LYS A 213 -3.08 -16.02 -7.21
N THR A 214 -2.30 -16.29 -8.25
CA THR A 214 -0.92 -16.76 -8.09
C THR A 214 0.02 -15.62 -7.70
N PHE A 215 -0.19 -14.41 -8.21
CA PHE A 215 0.62 -13.25 -7.85
C PHE A 215 0.42 -12.82 -6.39
N PHE A 216 -0.82 -12.89 -5.89
CA PHE A 216 -1.19 -12.45 -4.54
C PHE A 216 -1.32 -13.60 -3.52
N ASN A 217 -0.82 -14.79 -3.86
CA ASN A 217 -0.77 -15.90 -2.92
C ASN A 217 0.12 -15.52 -1.72
N LYS A 218 -0.30 -15.91 -0.52
CA LYS A 218 0.46 -15.69 0.71
C LYS A 218 1.60 -16.69 0.90
N LYS A 219 1.63 -17.77 0.10
CA LYS A 219 2.59 -18.87 0.12
C LYS A 219 3.23 -19.05 -1.25
#